data_AF-A0A3D0C3R4-F1
#
_entry.id   AF-A0A3D0C3R4-F1
#
_cell.length_a   1.000
_cell.length_b   1.000
_cell.length_c   1.000
_cell.angle_alpha   90.00
_cell.angle_beta   90.00
_cell.angle_gamma   90.00
#
_symmetry.space_group_name_H-M   'P 1'
#
loop_
_entity.id
_entity.type
_entity.pdbx_description
1 polymer ?
#
loop_
_entity_poly.entity_id
_entity_poly.type
_entity_poly.pdbx_seq_one_letter_code
_entity_poly.pdbx_strand_id
1 'polypeptide(L)'
;NTPATDKVNEVGCTVFTEEQDTVELLINFDNNKAVVKEKYKPIMVKVATFMEAYPDLSLTIKGHSSAKGSAAYNQTLSAKRAQAVVDVLINDFGVDASRL
;
A
#
# COMPACT_ATOMS: atom_id res chain seq x y z
N ASN A 1 41.06 -13.60 1.18
CA ASN A 1 40.62 -12.37 1.86
C ASN A 1 39.36 -11.87 1.20
N THR A 2 38.21 -12.31 1.71
CA THR A 2 36.87 -11.93 1.23
C THR A 2 36.10 -11.41 2.47
N PRO A 3 35.47 -10.23 2.43
CA PRO A 3 34.86 -9.63 3.62
C PRO A 3 33.66 -10.44 4.14
N ALA A 4 33.56 -10.58 5.46
CA ALA A 4 32.70 -11.53 6.16
C ALA A 4 31.36 -10.92 6.62
N THR A 5 30.49 -10.52 5.69
CA THR A 5 29.13 -10.08 6.05
C THR A 5 27.99 -10.81 5.35
N ASP A 6 28.27 -11.68 4.37
CA ASP A 6 27.22 -12.46 3.72
C ASP A 6 27.20 -13.90 4.23
N LYS A 7 26.09 -14.27 4.87
CA LYS A 7 25.80 -15.68 5.17
C LYS A 7 25.44 -16.39 3.87
N VAL A 8 26.40 -17.15 3.33
CA VAL A 8 26.18 -18.07 2.20
C VAL A 8 25.73 -19.44 2.70
N ASN A 9 24.80 -20.09 2.00
CA ASN A 9 24.49 -21.51 2.20
C ASN A 9 25.34 -22.38 1.25
N GLU A 10 25.33 -23.69 1.48
CA GLU A 10 26.28 -24.69 0.94
C GLU A 10 26.22 -24.89 -0.60
N VAL A 11 25.36 -24.16 -1.31
CA VAL A 11 25.24 -24.22 -2.79
C VAL A 11 25.65 -22.93 -3.49
N GLY A 12 26.07 -21.90 -2.75
CA GLY A 12 26.61 -20.66 -3.35
C GLY A 12 25.62 -19.85 -4.17
N CYS A 13 24.31 -20.09 -4.03
CA CYS A 13 23.30 -19.19 -4.57
C CYS A 13 23.05 -18.05 -3.59
N THR A 14 23.11 -16.81 -4.08
CA THR A 14 22.47 -15.67 -3.44
C THR A 14 21.02 -16.05 -3.20
N VAL A 15 20.68 -16.33 -1.95
CA VAL A 15 19.28 -16.38 -1.55
C VAL A 15 18.84 -14.93 -1.62
N PHE A 16 18.33 -14.51 -2.78
CA PHE A 16 17.32 -13.47 -2.81
C PHE A 16 16.19 -14.08 -2.00
N THR A 17 16.22 -13.88 -0.68
CA THR A 17 15.03 -14.02 0.13
C THR A 17 14.10 -12.97 -0.44
N GLU A 18 13.27 -13.37 -1.37
CA GLU A 18 12.00 -12.72 -1.66
C GLU A 18 11.16 -12.81 -0.37
N GLU A 19 11.60 -12.12 0.69
CA GLU A 19 10.67 -11.62 1.69
C GLU A 19 9.79 -10.67 0.89
N GLN A 20 8.67 -11.21 0.40
CA GLN A 20 7.58 -10.40 -0.11
C GLN A 20 7.02 -9.64 1.09
N ASP A 21 7.70 -8.55 1.46
CA ASP A 21 7.26 -7.62 2.49
C ASP A 21 5.94 -7.02 2.03
N THR A 22 4.85 -7.66 2.44
CA THR A 22 3.51 -7.21 2.13
C THR A 22 3.11 -6.22 3.21
N VAL A 23 3.01 -4.94 2.85
CA VAL A 23 2.50 -3.91 3.76
C VAL A 23 0.99 -3.81 3.60
N GLU A 24 0.25 -4.16 4.65
CA GLU A 24 -1.20 -4.00 4.67
C GLU A 24 -1.60 -2.62 5.20
N LEU A 25 -2.38 -1.88 4.39
CA LEU A 25 -2.95 -0.59 4.74
C LEU A 25 -4.45 -0.73 5.06
N LEU A 26 -4.82 -0.57 6.34
CA LEU A 26 -6.21 -0.62 6.78
C LEU A 26 -6.76 0.77 7.12
N ILE A 27 -7.66 1.28 6.29
CA ILE A 27 -8.30 2.60 6.45
C ILE A 27 -9.80 2.43 6.63
N ASN A 28 -10.32 2.83 7.79
CA ASN A 28 -11.75 2.91 8.04
C ASN A 28 -12.30 4.30 7.70
N PHE A 29 -13.38 4.31 6.93
CA PHE A 29 -14.11 5.51 6.52
C PHE A 29 -15.40 5.67 7.31
N ASP A 30 -15.84 6.92 7.48
CA ASP A 30 -17.17 7.20 8.03
C ASP A 30 -18.28 6.78 7.05
N ASN A 31 -19.50 6.65 7.58
CA ASN A 31 -20.68 6.29 6.80
C ASN A 31 -20.87 7.26 5.61
N ASN A 32 -21.02 6.72 4.40
CA ASN A 32 -21.17 7.46 3.15
C ASN A 32 -20.07 8.49 2.84
N LYS A 33 -18.91 8.38 3.49
CA LYS A 33 -17.75 9.24 3.20
C LYS A 33 -16.62 8.45 2.53
N ALA A 34 -15.85 9.18 1.72
CA ALA A 34 -14.63 8.72 1.08
C ALA A 34 -13.43 9.60 1.46
N VAL A 35 -13.50 10.33 2.58
CA VAL A 35 -12.41 11.19 3.04
C VAL A 35 -11.48 10.40 3.94
N VAL A 36 -10.19 10.38 3.60
CA VAL A 36 -9.14 9.82 4.46
C VAL A 36 -8.90 10.77 5.63
N LYS A 37 -9.03 10.28 6.86
CA LYS A 37 -8.79 11.07 8.07
C LYS A 37 -7.30 11.26 8.32
N GLU A 38 -6.92 12.41 8.86
CA GLU A 38 -5.52 12.73 9.18
C GLU A 38 -4.84 11.72 10.10
N LYS A 39 -5.60 11.03 10.97
CA LYS A 39 -5.07 9.94 11.80
C LYS A 39 -4.42 8.80 11.01
N TYR A 40 -4.71 8.67 9.72
CA TYR A 40 -4.09 7.68 8.84
C TYR A 40 -2.84 8.21 8.11
N LYS A 41 -2.52 9.51 8.21
CA LYS A 41 -1.28 10.06 7.63
C LYS A 41 -0.03 9.31 8.08
N PRO A 42 0.15 8.94 9.36
CA PRO A 42 1.35 8.20 9.78
C PRO A 42 1.52 6.83 9.10
N ILE A 43 0.43 6.11 8.83
CA ILE A 43 0.52 4.82 8.12
C ILE A 43 0.73 5.04 6.62
N MET A 44 0.17 6.11 6.04
CA MET A 44 0.42 6.48 4.65
C MET A 44 1.87 6.89 4.40
N VAL A 45 2.50 7.63 5.33
CA VAL A 45 3.95 7.91 5.30
C VAL A 45 4.74 6.61 5.23
N LYS A 46 4.42 5.62 6.08
CA LYS A 46 5.12 4.33 6.06
C LYS A 46 4.98 3.61 4.73
N VAL A 47 3.80 3.62 4.13
CA VAL A 47 3.56 3.02 2.80
C VAL A 47 4.34 3.77 1.73
N ALA A 48 4.33 5.10 1.73
CA ALA A 48 5.09 5.89 0.77
C ALA A 48 6.60 5.64 0.88
N THR A 49 7.17 5.69 2.09
CA THR A 49 8.58 5.38 2.34
C THR A 49 8.93 3.94 1.93
N PHE A 50 8.02 2.99 2.15
CA PHE A 50 8.20 1.62 1.69
C PHE A 50 8.22 1.55 0.16
N MET A 51 7.29 2.21 -0.53
CA MET A 51 7.27 2.27 -1.99
C MET A 51 8.52 2.97 -2.57
N GLU A 52 9.07 3.98 -1.88
CA GLU A 52 10.34 4.62 -2.25
C GLU A 52 11.54 3.68 -2.08
N ALA A 53 11.57 2.90 -1.00
CA ALA A 53 12.65 1.94 -0.74
C ALA A 53 12.63 0.77 -1.74
N TYR A 54 11.46 0.41 -2.25
CA TYR A 54 11.26 -0.69 -3.20
C TYR A 54 10.58 -0.21 -4.48
N PRO A 55 11.31 0.42 -5.42
CA PRO A 55 10.73 1.01 -6.63
C PRO A 55 10.04 0.00 -7.55
N ASP A 56 10.43 -1.27 -7.48
CA ASP A 56 9.87 -2.36 -8.31
C ASP A 56 8.50 -2.88 -7.81
N LEU A 57 8.08 -2.47 -6.60
CA LEU A 57 6.80 -2.91 -6.04
C LEU A 57 5.65 -2.01 -6.50
N SER A 58 4.48 -2.61 -6.66
CA SER A 58 3.21 -1.92 -6.90
C SER A 58 2.29 -2.10 -5.69
N LEU A 59 1.49 -1.08 -5.39
CA LEU A 59 0.49 -1.14 -4.32
C LEU A 59 -0.85 -1.51 -4.93
N THR A 60 -1.58 -2.43 -4.30
CA THR A 60 -2.97 -2.74 -4.68
C THR A 60 -3.92 -2.26 -3.58
N ILE A 61 -4.80 -1.32 -3.89
CA ILE A 61 -5.79 -0.80 -2.93
C ILE A 61 -7.15 -1.46 -3.16
N LYS A 62 -7.65 -2.18 -2.14
CA LYS A 62 -8.97 -2.82 -2.17
C LYS A 62 -9.95 -2.13 -1.23
N GLY A 63 -11.02 -1.57 -1.80
CA GLY A 63 -12.08 -0.91 -1.03
C GLY A 63 -13.21 -1.88 -0.66
N HIS A 64 -13.44 -2.11 0.63
CA HIS A 64 -14.61 -2.84 1.13
C HIS A 64 -15.72 -1.87 1.54
N SER A 65 -16.96 -2.14 1.12
CA SER A 65 -18.16 -1.44 1.63
C SER A 65 -19.06 -2.41 2.37
N SER A 66 -19.78 -1.89 3.37
CA SER A 66 -20.77 -2.66 4.14
C SER A 66 -21.94 -3.09 3.26
N ALA A 67 -22.53 -4.25 3.55
CA ALA A 67 -23.65 -4.83 2.78
C ALA A 67 -24.97 -4.03 2.85
N LYS A 68 -25.07 -2.99 3.69
CA LYS A 68 -26.28 -2.13 3.75
C LYS A 68 -26.29 -1.18 2.54
N GLY A 69 -27.38 -1.17 1.78
CA GLY A 69 -27.53 -0.35 0.56
C GLY A 69 -27.45 -1.17 -0.74
N SER A 70 -27.69 -0.53 -1.89
CA SER A 70 -27.62 -1.23 -3.18
C SER A 70 -26.18 -1.62 -3.52
N ALA A 71 -25.99 -2.78 -4.17
CA ALA A 71 -24.68 -3.24 -4.58
C ALA A 71 -23.94 -2.21 -5.46
N ALA A 72 -24.66 -1.58 -6.39
CA ALA A 72 -24.12 -0.52 -7.25
C ALA A 72 -23.62 0.69 -6.44
N TYR A 73 -24.38 1.15 -5.45
CA TYR A 73 -23.96 2.25 -4.58
C TYR A 73 -22.69 1.89 -3.78
N ASN A 74 -22.66 0.69 -3.21
CA ASN A 74 -21.53 0.20 -2.44
C ASN A 74 -20.27 0.03 -3.29
N GLN A 75 -20.41 -0.41 -4.54
CA GLN A 75 -19.31 -0.50 -5.50
C GLN A 75 -18.75 0.89 -5.83
N THR A 76 -19.63 1.85 -6.14
CA THR A 76 -19.19 3.23 -6.40
C THR A 76 -18.52 3.85 -5.18
N LEU A 77 -19.03 3.61 -3.97
CA LEU A 77 -18.45 4.13 -2.74
C LEU A 77 -17.10 3.50 -2.44
N SER A 78 -16.95 2.18 -2.63
CA SER A 78 -15.67 1.49 -2.52
C SER A 78 -14.63 2.05 -3.48
N ALA A 79 -15.00 2.27 -4.75
CA ALA A 79 -14.10 2.85 -5.75
C ALA A 79 -13.66 4.26 -5.36
N LYS A 80 -14.59 5.11 -4.91
CA LYS A 80 -14.27 6.47 -4.41
C LYS A 80 -13.31 6.45 -3.22
N ARG A 81 -13.45 5.48 -2.31
CA ARG A 81 -12.56 5.31 -1.16
C ARG A 81 -11.16 4.89 -1.57
N ALA A 82 -11.04 3.96 -2.51
CA ALA A 82 -9.75 3.57 -3.06
C ALA A 82 -9.07 4.77 -3.74
N GLN A 83 -9.82 5.50 -4.58
CA GLN A 83 -9.31 6.70 -5.24
C GLN A 83 -8.83 7.75 -4.24
N ALA A 84 -9.57 7.99 -3.15
CA ALA A 84 -9.14 8.95 -2.14
C ALA A 84 -7.83 8.57 -1.44
N VAL A 85 -7.53 7.27 -1.32
CA VAL A 85 -6.24 6.80 -0.79
C VAL A 85 -5.13 7.05 -1.81
N VAL A 86 -5.37 6.73 -3.08
CA VAL A 86 -4.46 7.01 -4.20
C VAL A 86 -4.14 8.51 -4.26
N ASP A 87 -5.16 9.36 -4.22
CA ASP A 87 -5.01 10.81 -4.30
C ASP A 87 -4.15 11.35 -3.17
N VAL A 88 -4.27 10.82 -1.95
CA VAL A 88 -3.42 11.23 -0.83
C VAL A 88 -1.98 10.76 -1.03
N LEU A 89 -1.76 9.52 -1.50
CA LEU A 89 -0.42 9.01 -1.79
C LEU A 89 0.29 9.81 -2.88
N ILE A 90 -0.43 10.23 -3.92
CA ILE A 90 0.14 11.06 -4.99
C ILE A 90 0.35 12.50 -4.51
N ASN A 91 -0.68 13.15 -3.97
CA ASN A 91 -0.65 14.59 -3.71
C ASN A 91 0.16 14.96 -2.46
N ASP A 92 0.04 14.19 -1.37
CA ASP A 92 0.72 14.50 -0.11
C ASP A 92 2.11 13.84 -0.03
N PHE A 93 2.32 12.72 -0.72
CA PHE A 93 3.55 11.92 -0.60
C PHE A 93 4.32 11.72 -1.91
N GLY A 94 3.80 12.19 -3.06
CA GLY A 94 4.53 12.15 -4.33
C GLY A 94 4.72 10.75 -4.92
N VAL A 95 3.93 9.76 -4.52
CA VAL A 95 3.99 8.41 -5.09
C VAL A 95 3.56 8.45 -6.55
N ASP A 96 4.31 7.78 -7.43
CA ASP A 96 3.99 7.70 -8.86
C ASP A 96 2.66 6.97 -9.08
N ALA A 97 1.73 7.63 -9.78
CA ALA A 97 0.40 7.09 -10.09
C ALA A 97 0.45 5.78 -10.89
N SER A 98 1.52 5.52 -11.66
CA SER A 98 1.70 4.27 -12.40
C SER A 98 1.95 3.04 -11.51
N ARG A 99 2.20 3.26 -10.21
CA ARG A 99 2.50 2.21 -9.23
C ARG A 99 1.33 1.88 -8.28
N LEU A 100 0.17 2.49 -8.49
CA LEU A 100 -1.00 2.46 -7.60
C LEU A 100 -2.24 1.82 -8.24
#